data_AF-A0A150G1I5-F1
#
_entry.id   AF-A0A150G1I5-F1
#
_cell.length_a   1.000
_cell.length_b   1.000
_cell.length_c   1.000
_cell.angle_alpha   90.00
_cell.angle_beta   90.00
_cell.angle_gamma   90.00
#
_symmetry.space_group_name_H-M   'P 1'
#
loop_
_entity.id
_entity.type
_entity.pdbx_description
1 polymer ?
#
loop_
_entity_poly.entity_id
_entity_poly.type
_entity_poly.pdbx_seq_one_letter_code
_entity_poly.pdbx_strand_id
1 'polypeptide(L)'
;MIAVFILYPGWTQAALSVFACYRIDDGSGPFPDRQQATWRYGYWIRDMQQACYTGRHLGLYVPIGVISVALTCFLPPLLSFLLLWRNRRKLDDLRIQLRYGFLYSRYE
;
A
#
# COMPACT_ATOMS: atom_id res chain seq x y z
N MET A 1 5.07 14.48 11.10
CA MET A 1 3.62 14.17 11.13
C MET A 1 2.94 14.66 9.86
N ILE A 2 2.91 15.96 9.57
CA ILE A 2 2.27 16.51 8.35
C ILE A 2 2.85 15.88 7.05
N ALA A 3 4.18 15.85 6.88
CA ALA A 3 4.80 15.23 5.71
C ALA A 3 4.47 13.73 5.58
N VAL A 4 4.39 12.99 6.69
CA VAL A 4 4.00 11.58 6.70
C VAL A 4 2.55 11.43 6.24
N PHE A 5 1.64 12.30 6.71
CA PHE A 5 0.24 12.32 6.27
C PHE A 5 0.10 12.64 4.78
N ILE A 6 0.88 13.59 4.27
CA ILE A 6 0.83 13.98 2.85
C ILE A 6 1.39 12.87 1.95
N LEU A 7 2.46 12.19 2.37
CA LEU A 7 3.14 11.16 1.57
C LEU A 7 2.49 9.77 1.70
N TYR A 8 1.71 9.53 2.76
CA TYR A 8 1.10 8.25 3.06
C TYR A 8 0.23 7.69 1.92
N PRO A 9 -0.65 8.47 1.27
CA PRO A 9 -1.41 7.99 0.11
C PRO A 9 -0.51 7.49 -1.01
N GLY A 10 0.58 8.20 -1.31
CA GLY A 10 1.54 7.81 -2.35
C GLY A 10 2.27 6.51 -2.01
N TRP A 11 2.68 6.33 -0.76
CA TRP A 11 3.33 5.09 -0.31
C TRP A 11 2.38 3.90 -0.34
N THR A 12 1.13 4.12 0.07
CA THR A 12 0.09 3.10 0.04
C THR A 12 -0.23 2.69 -1.39
N GLN A 13 -0.37 3.66 -2.30
CA GLN A 13 -0.56 3.41 -3.73
C GLN A 13 0.62 2.63 -4.32
N ALA A 14 1.86 2.99 -3.99
CA ALA A 14 3.05 2.28 -4.44
C ALA A 14 3.08 0.83 -3.93
N ALA A 15 2.75 0.59 -2.66
CA ALA A 15 2.69 -0.74 -2.07
C ALA A 15 1.61 -1.61 -2.74
N LEU A 16 0.41 -1.07 -2.94
CA LEU A 16 -0.70 -1.77 -3.59
C LEU A 16 -0.47 -2.00 -5.09
N SER A 17 0.29 -1.13 -5.76
CA SER A 17 0.59 -1.25 -7.20
C SER A 17 1.32 -2.55 -7.57
N VAL A 18 1.98 -3.20 -6.60
CA VAL A 18 2.62 -4.51 -6.79
C VAL A 18 1.57 -5.56 -7.19
N PHE A 19 0.35 -5.46 -6.66
CA PHE A 19 -0.73 -6.43 -6.93
C PHE A 19 -1.58 -6.06 -8.14
N ALA A 20 -1.25 -4.97 -8.84
CA ALA A 20 -2.03 -4.49 -9.97
C ALA A 20 -1.72 -5.30 -11.23
N CYS A 21 -2.62 -6.22 -11.55
CA CYS A 21 -2.51 -7.14 -12.69
C CYS A 21 -3.59 -6.84 -13.73
N TYR A 22 -3.22 -6.90 -15.00
CA TYR A 22 -4.11 -6.61 -16.12
C TYR A 22 -4.14 -7.76 -17.12
N ARG A 23 -5.34 -8.21 -17.52
CA ARG A 23 -5.48 -9.27 -18.53
C ARG A 23 -5.38 -8.64 -19.92
N ILE A 24 -4.36 -9.04 -20.68
CA ILE A 24 -4.09 -8.53 -22.02
C ILE A 24 -4.99 -9.25 -23.03
N ASP A 25 -4.85 -10.56 -23.12
CA ASP A 25 -5.65 -11.38 -24.02
C ASP A 25 -6.63 -12.24 -23.20
N ASP A 26 -7.88 -12.29 -23.64
CA ASP A 26 -8.95 -13.04 -22.97
C ASP A 26 -9.43 -14.28 -23.73
N GLY A 27 -8.79 -14.59 -24.86
CA GLY A 27 -9.18 -15.65 -25.77
C GLY A 27 -10.36 -15.28 -26.67
N SER A 28 -10.91 -14.06 -26.55
CA SER A 28 -12.07 -13.61 -27.33
C SER A 28 -11.66 -12.64 -28.42
N GLY A 29 -12.39 -12.63 -29.54
CA GLY A 29 -12.19 -11.67 -30.62
C GLY A 29 -11.86 -12.28 -31.98
N PRO A 30 -11.73 -11.43 -33.02
CA PRO A 30 -11.67 -11.86 -34.41
C PRO A 30 -10.34 -12.51 -34.84
N PHE A 31 -9.28 -12.43 -34.01
CA PHE A 31 -7.94 -12.93 -34.34
C PHE A 31 -7.36 -13.79 -33.20
N PRO A 32 -7.83 -15.03 -33.00
CA PRO A 32 -7.37 -15.89 -31.91
C PRO A 32 -5.87 -16.22 -31.99
N ASP A 33 -5.31 -16.37 -33.20
CA ASP A 33 -3.89 -16.72 -33.38
C ASP A 33 -2.91 -15.65 -32.89
N ARG A 34 -3.39 -14.40 -32.70
CA ARG A 34 -2.59 -13.29 -32.20
C ARG A 34 -2.65 -13.14 -30.68
N GLN A 35 -3.45 -13.95 -30.00
CA GLN A 35 -3.62 -13.92 -28.55
C GLN A 35 -2.61 -14.81 -27.85
N GLN A 36 -1.43 -14.25 -27.58
CA GLN A 36 -0.31 -14.98 -26.99
C GLN A 36 -0.18 -14.73 -25.47
N ALA A 37 -0.76 -13.64 -24.96
CA ALA A 37 -0.66 -13.19 -23.58
C ALA A 37 -1.92 -13.56 -22.76
N THR A 38 -2.23 -14.86 -22.69
CA THR A 38 -3.48 -15.41 -22.13
C THR A 38 -3.39 -15.85 -20.67
N TRP A 39 -2.37 -15.40 -19.92
CA TRP A 39 -2.18 -15.83 -18.54
C TRP A 39 -3.39 -15.52 -17.65
N ARG A 40 -3.84 -16.51 -16.87
CA ARG A 40 -5.08 -16.46 -16.07
C ARG A 40 -5.18 -15.24 -15.15
N TYR A 41 -4.06 -14.86 -14.52
CA TYR A 41 -4.01 -13.75 -13.57
C TYR A 41 -3.58 -12.43 -14.21
N GLY A 42 -3.39 -12.40 -15.54
CA GLY A 42 -2.90 -11.23 -16.26
C GLY A 42 -1.41 -10.94 -16.06
N TYR A 43 -0.97 -9.80 -16.54
CA TYR A 43 0.41 -9.35 -16.52
C TYR A 43 0.55 -8.17 -15.57
N TRP A 44 1.72 -8.03 -14.97
CA TRP A 44 1.95 -6.99 -13.98
C TRP A 44 1.97 -5.61 -14.66
N ILE A 45 1.17 -4.67 -14.18
CA ILE A 45 1.04 -3.36 -14.84
C ILE A 45 2.36 -2.60 -14.93
N ARG A 46 3.27 -2.83 -13.97
CA ARG A 46 4.58 -2.17 -13.94
C ARG A 46 5.63 -2.85 -14.82
N ASP A 47 5.42 -4.12 -15.17
CA ASP A 47 6.26 -4.89 -16.08
C ASP A 47 5.41 -5.94 -16.81
N MET A 48 4.94 -5.58 -18.01
CA MET A 48 4.06 -6.43 -18.81
C MET A 48 4.76 -7.65 -19.41
N GLN A 49 6.10 -7.76 -19.32
CA GLN A 49 6.80 -8.99 -19.69
C GLN A 49 6.61 -10.09 -18.65
N GLN A 50 6.10 -9.73 -17.47
CA GLN A 50 5.99 -10.61 -16.33
C GLN A 50 4.54 -11.00 -16.06
N ALA A 51 4.26 -12.30 -16.14
CA ALA A 51 2.98 -12.86 -15.74
C ALA A 51 2.76 -12.72 -14.23
N CYS A 52 1.55 -12.37 -13.82
CA CYS A 52 1.23 -12.17 -12.41
C CYS A 52 1.25 -13.47 -11.60
N TYR A 53 1.66 -13.39 -10.34
CA TYR A 53 1.78 -14.53 -9.41
C TYR A 53 2.57 -15.73 -9.95
N THR A 54 3.55 -15.50 -10.82
CA THR A 54 4.49 -16.54 -11.27
C THR A 54 5.92 -16.00 -11.33
N GLY A 55 6.90 -16.91 -11.38
CA GLY A 55 8.32 -16.62 -11.46
C GLY A 55 8.79 -15.58 -10.43
N ARG A 56 9.50 -14.55 -10.90
CA ARG A 56 10.01 -13.45 -10.07
C ARG A 56 8.90 -12.64 -9.37
N HIS A 57 7.68 -12.62 -9.91
CA HIS A 57 6.62 -11.76 -9.38
C HIS A 57 6.13 -12.35 -8.07
N LEU A 58 5.86 -13.65 -8.09
CA LEU A 58 5.52 -14.41 -6.90
C LEU A 58 6.70 -14.52 -5.92
N GLY A 59 7.91 -14.82 -6.41
CA GLY A 59 9.04 -15.13 -5.55
C GLY A 59 9.64 -13.93 -4.81
N LEU A 60 9.56 -12.73 -5.40
CA LEU A 60 10.25 -11.54 -4.88
C LEU A 60 9.28 -10.38 -4.64
N TYR A 61 8.53 -9.98 -5.66
CA TYR A 61 7.73 -8.76 -5.59
C TYR A 61 6.49 -8.91 -4.69
N VAL A 62 5.77 -10.02 -4.77
CA VAL A 62 4.58 -10.28 -3.95
C VAL A 62 4.91 -10.24 -2.45
N PRO A 63 5.94 -10.94 -1.93
CA PRO A 63 6.35 -10.81 -0.53
C PRO A 63 6.69 -9.38 -0.11
N ILE A 64 7.44 -8.65 -0.95
CA ILE A 64 7.79 -7.24 -0.70
C ILE A 64 6.52 -6.38 -0.63
N GLY A 65 5.56 -6.61 -1.54
CA GLY A 65 4.28 -5.94 -1.55
C GLY A 65 3.49 -6.22 -0.27
N VAL A 66 3.43 -7.48 0.19
CA VAL A 66 2.72 -7.87 1.41
C VAL A 66 3.33 -7.20 2.63
N ILE A 67 4.66 -7.22 2.75
CA ILE A 67 5.38 -6.56 3.85
C ILE A 67 5.15 -5.05 3.80
N SER A 68 5.20 -4.44 2.61
CA SER A 68 4.97 -3.01 2.43
C SER A 68 3.56 -2.61 2.85
N VAL A 69 2.54 -3.38 2.44
CA VAL A 69 1.14 -3.16 2.85
C VAL A 69 1.00 -3.29 4.36
N ALA A 70 1.54 -4.35 4.96
CA ALA A 70 1.50 -4.56 6.41
C ALA A 70 2.14 -3.38 7.15
N LEU A 71 3.33 -2.94 6.73
CA LEU A 71 4.00 -1.77 7.30
C LEU A 71 3.14 -0.52 7.13
N THR A 72 2.58 -0.24 5.95
CA THR A 72 1.72 0.94 5.77
C THR A 72 0.46 0.89 6.64
N CYS A 73 -0.14 -0.28 6.87
CA CYS A 73 -1.32 -0.40 7.72
C CYS A 73 -1.00 -0.30 9.22
N PHE A 74 0.10 -0.91 9.67
CA PHE A 74 0.44 -0.98 11.11
C PHE A 74 1.29 0.18 11.61
N LEU A 75 2.09 0.81 10.75
CA LEU A 75 2.98 1.90 11.17
C LEU A 75 2.22 3.13 11.70
N PRO A 76 1.15 3.64 11.05
CA PRO A 76 0.38 4.75 11.58
C PRO A 76 -0.27 4.50 12.95
N PRO A 77 -1.02 3.39 13.19
CA PRO A 77 -1.61 3.13 14.50
C PRO A 77 -0.54 2.85 15.56
N LEU A 78 0.53 2.12 15.22
CA LEU A 78 1.62 1.85 16.16
C LEU A 78 2.36 3.12 16.57
N LEU A 79 2.70 3.99 15.62
CA LEU A 79 3.34 5.27 15.90
C LEU A 79 2.45 6.18 16.74
N SER A 80 1.16 6.24 16.43
CA SER A 80 0.18 7.02 17.20
C SER A 80 0.08 6.50 18.63
N PHE A 81 -0.04 5.18 18.79
CA PHE A 81 -0.07 4.53 20.11
C PHE A 81 1.21 4.79 20.92
N LEU A 82 2.39 4.59 20.32
CA LEU A 82 3.68 4.80 20.99
C LEU A 82 3.88 6.26 21.40
N LEU A 83 3.49 7.21 20.56
CA LEU A 83 3.54 8.65 20.88
C LEU A 83 2.66 9.00 22.08
N LEU A 84 1.40 8.55 22.06
CA LEU A 84 0.46 8.79 23.16
C LEU A 84 0.92 8.09 24.44
N TRP A 85 1.40 6.84 24.35
CA TRP A 85 1.91 6.08 25.49
C TRP A 85 3.12 6.76 26.14
N ARG A 86 4.07 7.26 25.34
CA ARG A 86 5.26 7.96 25.86
C ARG A 86 4.91 9.28 26.53
N ASN A 87 3.92 10.00 26.00
CA ASN A 87 3.49 11.30 26.52
C ASN A 87 2.30 11.22 27.49
N ARG A 88 1.94 10.01 27.96
CA ARG A 88 0.76 9.74 28.80
C ARG A 88 0.66 10.53 30.10
N ARG A 89 1.76 11.10 30.60
CA ARG A 89 1.80 11.91 31.83
C ARG A 89 1.76 13.43 31.54
N LYS A 90 1.69 13.85 30.28
CA LYS A 90 1.78 15.25 29.83
C LYS A 90 0.72 15.59 28.77
N LEU A 91 -0.37 14.83 28.68
CA LEU A 91 -1.43 15.03 27.67
C LEU A 91 -2.15 16.38 27.80
N ASP A 92 -2.15 16.99 29.00
CA ASP A 92 -2.73 18.32 29.28
C ASP A 92 -1.80 19.50 28.94
N ASP A 93 -0.60 19.24 28.44
CA ASP A 93 0.30 20.31 28.00
C ASP A 93 -0.21 20.90 26.67
N LEU A 94 -0.40 22.23 26.65
CA LEU A 94 -0.87 23.00 25.49
C LEU A 94 -0.01 22.74 24.23
N ARG A 95 1.30 22.53 24.39
CA ARG A 95 2.20 22.18 23.27
C ARG A 95 1.92 20.81 22.68
N ILE A 96 1.47 19.86 23.49
CA ILE A 96 1.13 18.50 23.06
C ILE A 96 -0.26 18.50 22.41
N GLN A 97 -1.22 19.24 22.96
CA GLN A 97 -2.54 19.41 22.34
C GLN A 97 -2.45 20.10 20.96
N LEU A 98 -1.65 21.15 20.80
CA LEU A 98 -1.48 21.81 19.49
C LEU A 98 -0.82 20.90 18.43
N ARG A 99 0.00 19.92 18.86
CA ARG A 99 0.82 19.10 17.95
C ARG A 99 0.24 17.71 17.68
N TYR A 100 -0.48 17.15 18.65
CA TYR A 100 -1.03 15.81 18.64
C TYR A 100 -2.53 15.77 18.95
N GLY A 101 -3.16 16.90 19.28
CA GLY A 101 -4.59 16.98 19.58
C GLY A 101 -5.45 16.36 18.49
N PHE A 102 -5.08 16.52 17.21
CA PHE A 102 -5.80 15.86 16.10
C PHE A 102 -5.90 14.32 16.24
N LEU A 103 -4.99 13.67 16.97
CA LEU A 103 -5.00 12.22 17.18
C LEU A 103 -5.98 11.76 18.27
N TYR A 104 -6.42 12.65 19.17
CA TYR A 104 -7.18 12.23 20.36
C TYR A 104 -8.23 13.23 20.88
N SER A 105 -8.15 14.52 20.56
CA SER A 105 -9.22 15.47 20.86
C SER A 105 -10.36 15.24 19.87
N ARG A 106 -11.58 15.04 20.38
CA ARG A 106 -12.78 15.05 19.55
C ARG A 106 -12.85 16.37 18.80
N TYR A 107 -13.19 16.29 17.51
CA TYR A 107 -13.80 17.42 16.82
C TYR A 107 -15.17 17.62 17.48
N GLU A 108 -15.30 18.67 18.29
CA GLU A 108 -16.61 19.24 18.64
C GLU A 108 -17.08 20.17 17.52
#